data_AF-A0A3N5LCR8-F1
#
_entry.id   AF-A0A3N5LCR8-F1
#
_cell.length_a   1.000
_cell.length_b   1.000
_cell.length_c   1.000
_cell.angle_alpha   90.00
_cell.angle_beta   90.00
_cell.angle_gamma   90.00
#
_symmetry.space_group_name_H-M   'P 1'
#
loop_
_entity.id
_entity.type
_entity.pdbx_description
1 polymer ?
#
loop_
_entity_poly.entity_id
_entity_poly.type
_entity_poly.pdbx_seq_one_letter_code
_entity_poly.pdbx_strand_id
1 'polypeptide(L)'
;MTAPDSPAEAAPRKAGFGKQQVIALIITLVVLVIVFARVLPQLGDYEVAWAAIQDLSTAWMGAILVATVANILIYVLPYMAALPGIRYWRAFVVRQTSFMISNAIPAGGAIGLGVQYAMLSGYGIGPAPTTAVIGITSTWNTFVTLGLPIIALAGLAASGQASAEAATIAVIGLLVIVIAVVLFALILRKEETARRIGDWGGRVIARLARIIKKDLDLDIGGAVVHFRASIIGVVARRWHVITLTNVLQQLAQFHQLRIKFRLPLHVIRA
;
A
#
# COMPACT_ATOMS: atom_id res chain seq x y z
N MET A 1 -2.44 4.48 -58.66
CA MET A 1 -2.35 5.03 -57.29
C MET A 1 -3.47 4.40 -56.48
N THR A 2 -3.18 3.29 -55.82
CA THR A 2 -4.09 2.58 -54.90
C THR A 2 -3.73 3.01 -53.47
N ALA A 3 -4.73 3.43 -52.70
CA ALA A 3 -4.56 3.90 -51.33
C ALA A 3 -4.03 2.76 -50.43
N PRO A 4 -3.21 3.05 -49.39
CA PRO A 4 -2.79 2.04 -48.44
C PRO A 4 -3.96 1.65 -47.53
N ASP A 5 -4.14 0.34 -47.34
CA ASP A 5 -5.13 -0.26 -46.45
C ASP A 5 -5.01 0.29 -45.03
N SER A 6 -6.12 0.81 -44.50
CA SER A 6 -6.22 1.19 -43.09
C SER A 6 -6.09 -0.06 -42.21
N PRO A 7 -5.26 -0.06 -41.15
CA PRO A 7 -5.18 -1.21 -40.25
C PRO A 7 -6.52 -1.42 -39.56
N ALA A 8 -7.12 -2.58 -39.78
CA ALA A 8 -8.35 -3.00 -39.14
C ALA A 8 -8.23 -2.89 -37.61
N GLU A 9 -9.11 -2.10 -37.01
CA GLU A 9 -9.23 -1.91 -35.57
C GLU A 9 -9.56 -3.27 -34.91
N ALA A 10 -8.58 -3.83 -34.20
CA ALA A 10 -8.74 -5.12 -33.53
C ALA A 10 -9.82 -4.99 -32.44
N ALA A 11 -10.93 -5.71 -32.60
CA ALA A 11 -12.02 -5.73 -31.63
C ALA A 11 -11.50 -6.10 -30.21
N PRO A 12 -12.03 -5.48 -29.14
CA PRO A 12 -11.57 -5.73 -27.78
C PRO A 12 -11.79 -7.20 -27.41
N ARG A 13 -10.71 -7.91 -27.07
CA ARG A 13 -10.78 -9.29 -26.54
C ARG A 13 -11.65 -9.29 -25.28
N LYS A 14 -12.69 -10.14 -25.27
CA LYS A 14 -13.56 -10.30 -24.09
C LYS A 14 -12.73 -10.72 -22.86
N ALA A 15 -12.85 -9.91 -21.82
CA ALA A 15 -12.40 -10.10 -20.44
C ALA A 15 -12.80 -11.44 -19.79
N GLY A 16 -12.28 -12.60 -20.21
CA GLY A 16 -12.59 -13.87 -19.54
C GLY A 16 -11.84 -14.02 -18.20
N PHE A 17 -12.51 -14.49 -17.15
CA PHE A 17 -11.83 -14.84 -15.90
C PHE A 17 -10.91 -16.05 -16.12
N GLY A 18 -9.60 -15.85 -15.98
CA GLY A 18 -8.61 -16.91 -16.07
C GLY A 18 -8.69 -17.87 -14.87
N LYS A 19 -8.27 -19.13 -15.06
CA LYS A 19 -8.25 -20.16 -14.00
C LYS A 19 -7.58 -19.67 -12.69
N GLN A 20 -6.53 -18.86 -12.80
CA GLN A 20 -5.83 -18.29 -11.64
C GLN A 20 -6.69 -17.31 -10.82
N GLN A 21 -7.56 -16.53 -11.47
CA GLN A 21 -8.46 -15.60 -10.79
C GLN A 21 -9.59 -16.35 -10.06
N VAL A 22 -10.09 -17.44 -10.66
CA VAL A 22 -11.07 -18.32 -10.02
C VAL A 22 -10.46 -18.99 -8.78
N ILE A 23 -9.23 -19.51 -8.89
CA ILE A 23 -8.52 -20.08 -7.75
C ILE A 23 -8.31 -19.02 -6.66
N ALA A 24 -7.84 -17.81 -7.01
CA ALA A 24 -7.67 -16.72 -6.07
C ALA A 24 -8.97 -16.37 -5.36
N LEU A 25 -10.09 -16.30 -6.09
CA LEU A 25 -11.42 -16.06 -5.53
C LEU A 25 -11.83 -17.15 -4.54
N ILE A 26 -11.67 -18.42 -4.91
CA ILE A 26 -11.99 -19.55 -4.03
C ILE A 26 -11.14 -19.48 -2.75
N ILE A 27 -9.84 -19.25 -2.88
CA ILE A 27 -8.94 -19.10 -1.73
C ILE A 27 -9.39 -17.93 -0.85
N THR A 28 -9.71 -16.77 -1.43
CA THR A 28 -10.22 -15.62 -0.68
C THR A 28 -11.50 -15.96 0.07
N LEU A 29 -12.44 -16.66 -0.55
CA LEU A 29 -13.69 -17.08 0.09
C LEU A 29 -13.44 -18.08 1.22
N VAL A 30 -12.57 -19.06 1.03
CA VAL A 30 -12.21 -20.04 2.07
C VAL A 30 -11.56 -19.33 3.26
N VAL A 31 -10.63 -18.41 3.00
CA VAL A 31 -10.00 -17.59 4.07
C VAL A 31 -11.05 -16.75 4.79
N LEU A 32 -11.98 -16.12 4.07
CA LEU A 32 -13.07 -15.36 4.67
C LEU A 32 -13.91 -16.25 5.60
N VAL A 33 -14.32 -17.43 5.15
CA VAL A 33 -15.08 -18.38 5.96
C VAL A 33 -14.29 -18.81 7.19
N ILE A 34 -13.00 -19.10 7.08
CA ILE A 34 -12.16 -19.45 8.24
C ILE A 34 -12.10 -18.29 9.24
N VAL A 35 -11.89 -17.06 8.76
CA VAL A 35 -11.80 -15.89 9.63
C VAL A 35 -13.11 -15.69 10.39
N PHE A 36 -14.27 -15.73 9.71
CA PHE A 36 -15.56 -15.52 10.35
C PHE A 36 -16.07 -16.73 11.15
N ALA A 37 -15.77 -17.97 10.75
CA ALA A 37 -16.27 -19.14 11.48
C ALA A 37 -15.35 -19.58 12.63
N ARG A 38 -14.05 -19.23 12.59
CA ARG A 38 -13.06 -19.71 13.57
C ARG A 38 -12.30 -18.58 14.27
N VAL A 39 -11.75 -17.61 13.55
CA VAL A 39 -10.84 -16.62 14.13
C VAL A 39 -11.59 -15.56 14.92
N LEU A 40 -12.59 -14.91 14.31
CA LEU A 40 -13.35 -13.84 14.95
C LEU A 40 -14.13 -14.29 16.20
N PRO A 41 -14.77 -15.47 16.24
CA PRO A 41 -15.42 -15.96 17.47
C PRO A 41 -14.47 -16.16 18.65
N GLN A 42 -13.16 -16.34 18.40
CA GLN A 42 -12.16 -16.43 19.48
C GLN A 42 -11.82 -15.06 20.08
N LEU A 43 -12.15 -13.97 19.38
CA LEU A 43 -11.85 -12.59 19.79
C LEU A 43 -13.05 -11.90 20.44
N GLY A 44 -14.28 -12.39 20.22
CA GLY A 44 -15.49 -11.87 20.85
C GLY A 44 -16.78 -12.39 20.22
N ASP A 45 -17.89 -12.17 20.92
CA ASP A 45 -19.22 -12.63 20.50
C ASP A 45 -19.86 -11.73 19.46
N TYR A 46 -20.47 -12.34 18.45
CA TYR A 46 -21.17 -11.61 17.38
C TYR A 46 -22.38 -10.83 17.87
N GLU A 47 -23.11 -11.37 18.84
CA GLU A 47 -24.29 -10.69 19.41
C GLU A 47 -23.88 -9.41 20.12
N VAL A 48 -22.81 -9.44 20.90
CA VAL A 48 -22.26 -8.26 21.59
C VAL A 48 -21.79 -7.21 20.57
N ALA A 49 -21.10 -7.65 19.51
CA ALA A 49 -20.68 -6.76 18.43
C ALA A 49 -21.89 -6.11 17.72
N TRP A 50 -22.95 -6.88 17.48
CA TRP A 50 -24.17 -6.38 16.84
C TRP A 50 -24.94 -5.40 17.73
N ALA A 51 -25.11 -5.73 19.01
CA ALA A 51 -25.72 -4.84 19.98
C ALA A 51 -24.95 -3.50 20.09
N ALA A 52 -23.61 -3.55 20.12
CA ALA A 52 -22.77 -2.35 20.12
C ALA A 52 -22.94 -1.50 18.86
N ILE A 53 -23.23 -2.10 17.70
CA ILE A 53 -23.56 -1.36 16.47
C ILE A 53 -24.94 -0.69 16.59
N GLN A 54 -25.92 -1.36 17.19
CA GLN A 54 -27.27 -0.80 17.36
C GLN A 54 -27.30 0.34 18.38
N ASP A 55 -26.44 0.29 19.40
CA ASP A 55 -26.34 1.32 20.46
C ASP A 55 -25.48 2.54 20.06
N LEU A 56 -24.97 2.59 18.83
CA LEU A 56 -24.21 3.72 18.32
C LEU A 56 -25.07 4.99 18.27
N SER A 57 -24.80 5.94 19.17
CA SER A 57 -25.47 7.25 19.13
C SER A 57 -25.29 7.95 17.77
N THR A 58 -26.27 8.76 17.38
CA THR A 58 -26.22 9.54 16.13
C THR A 58 -25.02 10.48 16.07
N ALA A 59 -24.58 11.03 17.20
CA ALA A 59 -23.38 11.86 17.29
C ALA A 59 -22.11 11.07 16.93
N TRP A 60 -21.97 9.83 17.43
CA TRP A 60 -20.85 8.95 17.10
C TRP A 60 -20.88 8.48 15.64
N MET A 61 -22.07 8.15 15.11
CA MET A 61 -22.22 7.86 13.67
C MET A 61 -21.76 9.05 12.81
N GLY A 62 -22.19 10.26 13.16
CA GLY A 62 -21.75 11.50 12.50
C GLY A 62 -20.23 11.71 12.60
N ALA A 63 -19.65 11.50 13.78
CA ALA A 63 -18.19 11.60 13.98
C ALA A 63 -17.41 10.58 13.12
N ILE A 64 -17.88 9.33 13.05
CA ILE A 64 -17.27 8.29 12.21
C ILE A 64 -17.39 8.65 10.73
N LEU A 65 -18.55 9.16 10.29
CA LEU A 65 -18.76 9.60 8.91
C LEU A 65 -17.81 10.75 8.54
N VAL A 66 -17.75 11.79 9.37
CA VAL A 66 -16.87 12.95 9.15
C VAL A 66 -15.40 12.49 9.13
N ALA A 67 -15.01 11.64 10.07
CA ALA A 67 -13.65 11.10 10.12
C ALA A 67 -13.34 10.24 8.88
N THR A 68 -14.30 9.46 8.39
CA THR A 68 -14.22 8.67 7.15
C THR A 68 -13.98 9.57 5.94
N VAL A 69 -14.83 10.58 5.75
CA VAL A 69 -14.70 11.54 4.65
C VAL A 69 -13.37 12.29 4.73
N ALA A 70 -13.00 12.80 5.90
CA ALA A 70 -11.73 13.50 6.11
C ALA A 70 -10.53 12.63 5.73
N ASN A 71 -10.53 11.36 6.13
CA ASN A 71 -9.44 10.44 5.77
C ASN A 71 -9.38 10.19 4.25
N ILE A 72 -10.52 9.95 3.60
CA ILE A 72 -10.59 9.78 2.14
C ILE A 72 -9.99 11.01 1.43
N LEU A 73 -10.26 12.22 1.94
CA LEU A 73 -9.73 13.45 1.38
C LEU A 73 -8.23 13.64 1.65
N ILE A 74 -7.76 13.31 2.86
CA ILE A 74 -6.35 13.39 3.25
C ILE A 74 -5.51 12.32 2.54
N TYR A 75 -6.11 11.17 2.23
CA TYR A 75 -5.44 10.04 1.57
C TYR A 75 -4.81 10.43 0.23
N VAL A 76 -5.20 11.54 -0.39
CA VAL A 76 -4.62 12.01 -1.66
C VAL A 76 -3.28 12.72 -1.50
N LEU A 77 -3.01 13.31 -0.33
CA LEU A 77 -1.89 14.24 -0.15
C LEU A 77 -0.51 13.63 -0.43
N PRO A 78 -0.19 12.38 -0.02
CA PRO A 78 1.07 11.74 -0.39
C PRO A 78 1.28 11.61 -1.90
N TYR A 79 0.19 11.38 -2.64
CA TYR A 79 0.25 11.27 -4.10
C TYR A 79 0.61 12.61 -4.75
N MET A 80 0.03 13.71 -4.27
CA MET A 80 0.35 15.05 -4.75
C MET A 80 1.76 15.51 -4.35
N ALA A 81 2.25 15.06 -3.19
CA ALA A 81 3.63 15.30 -2.78
C ALA A 81 4.61 14.60 -3.75
N ALA A 82 4.30 13.35 -4.11
CA ALA A 82 5.10 12.50 -5.00
C ALA A 82 4.95 12.81 -6.50
N LEU A 83 3.86 13.46 -6.92
CA LEU A 83 3.65 13.94 -8.29
C LEU A 83 3.33 15.45 -8.28
N PRO A 84 4.35 16.31 -8.17
CA PRO A 84 4.15 17.76 -8.15
C PRO A 84 3.45 18.24 -9.42
N GLY A 85 2.42 19.08 -9.26
CA GLY A 85 1.68 19.67 -10.38
C GLY A 85 0.41 18.92 -10.80
N ILE A 86 0.15 17.72 -10.26
CA ILE A 86 -1.15 17.07 -10.48
C ILE A 86 -2.26 17.82 -9.73
N ARG A 87 -3.39 18.04 -10.42
CA ARG A 87 -4.59 18.61 -9.78
C ARG A 87 -5.16 17.62 -8.76
N TYR A 88 -5.62 18.14 -7.61
CA TYR A 88 -6.18 17.33 -6.51
C TYR A 88 -7.19 16.30 -7.01
N TRP A 89 -8.17 16.72 -7.82
CA TRP A 89 -9.24 15.83 -8.27
C TRP A 89 -8.75 14.70 -9.18
N ARG A 90 -7.75 14.95 -10.04
CA ARG A 90 -7.14 13.90 -10.87
C ARG A 90 -6.40 12.88 -10.00
N ALA A 91 -5.65 13.35 -9.00
CA ALA A 91 -4.98 12.48 -8.04
C ALA A 91 -5.97 11.70 -7.17
N PHE A 92 -7.07 12.34 -6.76
CA PHE A 92 -8.15 11.73 -5.98
C PHE A 92 -8.76 10.55 -6.73
N VAL A 93 -9.26 10.77 -7.95
CA VAL A 93 -9.92 9.72 -8.73
C VAL A 93 -8.94 8.57 -8.99
N VAL A 94 -7.71 8.86 -9.42
CA VAL A 94 -6.68 7.83 -9.65
C VAL A 94 -6.40 6.99 -8.41
N ARG A 95 -6.22 7.64 -7.26
CA ARG A 95 -5.86 6.94 -6.02
C ARG A 95 -7.04 6.13 -5.49
N GLN A 96 -8.25 6.68 -5.45
CA GLN A 96 -9.42 5.99 -4.93
C GLN A 96 -9.83 4.83 -5.83
N THR A 97 -9.82 5.00 -7.16
CA THR A 97 -10.12 3.92 -8.10
C THR A 97 -9.11 2.77 -7.98
N SER A 98 -7.81 3.08 -7.97
CA SER A 98 -6.77 2.05 -7.83
C SER A 98 -6.85 1.33 -6.48
N PHE A 99 -7.11 2.06 -5.39
CA PHE A 99 -7.31 1.48 -4.07
C PHE A 99 -8.54 0.55 -4.03
N MET A 100 -9.68 1.01 -4.56
CA MET A 100 -10.90 0.21 -4.61
C MET A 100 -10.69 -1.08 -5.42
N ILE A 101 -10.12 -0.99 -6.62
CA ILE A 101 -9.85 -2.17 -7.47
C ILE A 101 -8.90 -3.14 -6.75
N SER A 102 -7.85 -2.61 -6.12
CA SER A 102 -6.84 -3.43 -5.44
C SER A 102 -7.39 -4.23 -4.26
N ASN A 103 -8.46 -3.72 -3.61
CA ASN A 103 -9.05 -4.34 -2.43
C ASN A 103 -10.36 -5.09 -2.71
N ALA A 104 -11.10 -4.74 -3.77
CA ALA A 104 -12.41 -5.33 -4.05
C ALA A 104 -12.35 -6.67 -4.78
N ILE A 105 -11.29 -6.92 -5.56
CA ILE A 105 -11.18 -8.11 -6.41
C ILE A 105 -9.92 -8.91 -6.03
N PRO A 106 -10.00 -10.26 -5.93
CA PRO A 106 -8.82 -11.10 -5.76
C PRO A 106 -7.76 -10.82 -6.82
N ALA A 107 -6.49 -10.71 -6.40
CA ALA A 107 -5.37 -10.28 -7.25
C ALA A 107 -5.56 -8.88 -7.89
N GLY A 108 -6.45 -8.05 -7.34
CA GLY A 108 -6.79 -6.73 -7.85
C GLY A 108 -5.63 -5.74 -7.88
N GLY A 109 -4.55 -5.96 -7.11
CA GLY A 109 -3.38 -5.08 -7.08
C GLY A 109 -2.73 -4.87 -8.46
N ALA A 110 -2.58 -5.94 -9.26
CA ALA A 110 -2.01 -5.82 -10.61
C ALA A 110 -2.95 -5.05 -11.56
N ILE A 111 -4.26 -5.29 -11.44
CA ILE A 111 -5.30 -4.61 -12.22
C ILE A 111 -5.33 -3.13 -11.84
N GLY A 112 -5.35 -2.83 -10.54
CA GLY A 112 -5.36 -1.48 -9.99
C GLY A 112 -4.11 -0.69 -10.39
N LEU A 113 -2.95 -1.34 -10.52
CA LEU A 113 -1.74 -0.73 -11.04
C LEU A 113 -1.91 -0.39 -12.53
N GLY A 114 -2.37 -1.33 -13.36
CA GLY A 114 -2.61 -1.09 -14.79
C GLY A 114 -3.62 0.03 -15.05
N VAL A 115 -4.73 0.05 -14.31
CA VAL A 115 -5.73 1.13 -14.38
C VAL A 115 -5.12 2.46 -13.95
N GLN A 116 -4.32 2.48 -12.89
CA GLN A 116 -3.63 3.68 -12.44
C GLN A 116 -2.67 4.25 -13.49
N TYR A 117 -1.90 3.40 -14.17
CA TYR A 117 -1.06 3.79 -15.32
C TYR A 117 -1.90 4.37 -16.46
N ALA A 118 -3.00 3.71 -16.83
CA ALA A 118 -3.88 4.16 -17.91
C ALA A 118 -4.51 5.53 -17.62
N MET A 119 -4.99 5.75 -16.39
CA MET A 119 -5.59 7.02 -15.98
C MET A 119 -4.58 8.17 -15.98
N LEU A 120 -3.36 7.92 -15.47
CA LEU A 120 -2.30 8.94 -15.49
C LEU A 120 -1.87 9.28 -16.91
N SER A 121 -1.73 8.27 -17.78
CA SER A 121 -1.46 8.47 -19.21
C SER A 121 -2.57 9.30 -19.87
N GLY A 122 -3.85 9.00 -19.58
CA GLY A 122 -5.00 9.79 -20.05
C GLY A 122 -5.02 11.24 -19.55
N TYR A 123 -4.31 11.56 -18.47
CA TYR A 123 -4.09 12.93 -17.99
C TYR A 123 -2.86 13.61 -18.58
N GLY A 124 -2.16 12.96 -19.52
CA GLY A 124 -0.93 13.45 -20.15
C GLY A 124 0.32 13.24 -19.30
N ILE A 125 0.26 12.41 -18.24
CA ILE A 125 1.42 12.13 -17.39
C ILE A 125 2.22 10.99 -18.02
N GLY A 126 3.46 11.28 -18.41
CA GLY A 126 4.33 10.30 -19.07
C GLY A 126 4.72 9.09 -18.21
N PRO A 127 5.36 8.06 -18.80
CA PRO A 127 5.74 6.84 -18.10
C PRO A 127 6.68 7.07 -16.91
N ALA A 128 7.73 7.89 -17.08
CA ALA A 128 8.70 8.16 -16.02
C ALA A 128 8.08 8.79 -14.75
N PRO A 129 7.31 9.90 -14.81
CA PRO A 129 6.65 10.45 -13.63
C PRO A 129 5.57 9.52 -13.06
N THR A 130 4.93 8.69 -13.89
CA THR A 130 3.98 7.66 -13.44
C THR A 130 4.67 6.57 -12.62
N THR A 131 5.76 6.00 -13.13
CA THR A 131 6.60 5.05 -12.38
C THR A 131 7.10 5.69 -11.09
N ALA A 132 7.48 6.96 -11.15
CA ALA A 132 8.00 7.67 -10.00
C ALA A 132 6.96 7.84 -8.88
N VAL A 133 5.75 8.32 -9.18
CA VAL A 133 4.71 8.54 -8.17
C VAL A 133 4.27 7.23 -7.53
N ILE A 134 4.11 6.17 -8.34
CA ILE A 134 3.73 4.85 -7.86
C ILE A 134 4.81 4.30 -6.94
N GLY A 135 6.07 4.38 -7.40
CA GLY A 135 7.24 3.98 -6.64
C GLY A 135 7.36 4.67 -5.29
N ILE A 136 7.40 6.00 -5.30
CA ILE A 136 7.53 6.82 -4.10
C ILE A 136 6.39 6.53 -3.12
N THR A 137 5.14 6.53 -3.59
CA THR A 137 3.99 6.33 -2.71
C THR A 137 3.95 4.92 -2.13
N SER A 138 4.33 3.90 -2.90
CA SER A 138 4.42 2.52 -2.43
C SER A 138 5.54 2.36 -1.40
N THR A 139 6.74 2.89 -1.68
CA THR A 139 7.88 2.82 -0.77
C THR A 139 7.61 3.53 0.55
N TRP A 140 7.10 4.76 0.52
CA TRP A 140 6.78 5.48 1.76
C TRP A 140 5.65 4.79 2.54
N ASN A 141 4.60 4.32 1.85
CA ASN A 141 3.52 3.59 2.51
C ASN A 141 4.07 2.35 3.24
N THR A 142 4.96 1.59 2.61
CA THR A 142 5.62 0.43 3.25
C THR A 142 6.43 0.86 4.48
N PHE A 143 7.27 1.90 4.37
CA PHE A 143 8.06 2.38 5.50
C PHE A 143 7.20 2.83 6.67
N VAL A 144 6.12 3.56 6.43
CA VAL A 144 5.29 4.05 7.54
C VAL A 144 4.38 2.94 8.09
N THR A 145 3.88 2.04 7.26
CA THR A 145 3.06 0.90 7.70
C THR A 145 3.85 -0.04 8.61
N LEU A 146 5.10 -0.34 8.26
CA LEU A 146 5.97 -1.16 9.10
C LEU A 146 6.56 -0.35 10.26
N GLY A 147 6.86 0.93 10.04
CA GLY A 147 7.49 1.82 11.01
C GLY A 147 6.64 2.09 12.23
N LEU A 148 5.35 2.34 12.05
CA LEU A 148 4.48 2.73 13.16
C LEU A 148 4.35 1.66 14.25
N PRO A 149 4.07 0.37 13.96
CA PRO A 149 4.04 -0.68 14.98
C PRO A 149 5.36 -0.82 15.74
N ILE A 150 6.48 -0.71 15.03
CA ILE A 150 7.82 -0.85 15.63
C ILE A 150 8.15 0.34 16.52
N ILE A 151 7.82 1.57 16.11
CA ILE A 151 7.96 2.76 16.95
C ILE A 151 7.06 2.65 18.19
N ALA A 152 5.83 2.16 18.02
CA ALA A 152 4.91 1.94 19.14
C ALA A 152 5.45 0.90 20.14
N LEU A 153 5.98 -0.23 19.67
CA LEU A 153 6.61 -1.25 20.51
C LEU A 153 7.88 -0.74 21.20
N ALA A 154 8.70 0.05 20.50
CA ALA A 154 9.88 0.68 21.10
C ALA A 154 9.49 1.67 22.21
N GLY A 155 8.42 2.45 22.00
CA GLY A 155 7.86 3.32 23.04
C GLY A 155 7.32 2.52 24.24
N LEU A 156 6.64 1.41 23.99
CA LEU A 156 6.16 0.50 25.04
C LEU A 156 7.32 -0.08 25.86
N ALA A 157 8.39 -0.53 25.20
CA ALA A 157 9.59 -1.04 25.84
C ALA A 157 10.30 0.04 26.66
N ALA A 158 10.44 1.25 26.12
CA ALA A 158 11.02 2.39 26.83
C ALA A 158 10.21 2.81 28.06
N SER A 159 8.89 2.58 28.05
CA SER A 159 8.00 2.83 29.19
C SER A 159 7.99 1.73 30.25
N GLY A 160 8.75 0.64 30.06
CA GLY A 160 8.77 -0.51 30.96
C GLY A 160 7.51 -1.39 30.92
N GLN A 161 6.65 -1.19 29.91
CA GLN A 161 5.36 -1.89 29.78
C GLN A 161 5.39 -3.06 28.77
N ALA A 162 6.53 -3.29 28.11
CA ALA A 162 6.68 -4.41 27.18
C ALA A 162 7.24 -5.65 27.88
N SER A 163 6.78 -6.83 27.48
CA SER A 163 7.46 -8.08 27.84
C SER A 163 8.86 -8.13 27.21
N ALA A 164 9.78 -8.90 27.79
CA ALA A 164 11.14 -9.07 27.25
C ALA A 164 11.13 -9.59 25.80
N GLU A 165 10.17 -10.46 25.47
CA GLU A 165 9.94 -10.96 24.12
C GLU A 165 9.47 -9.85 23.17
N ALA A 166 8.47 -9.07 23.57
CA ALA A 166 7.98 -7.94 22.77
C ALA A 166 9.07 -6.88 22.55
N ALA A 167 9.91 -6.61 23.55
CA ALA A 167 11.05 -5.71 23.42
C ALA A 167 12.09 -6.23 22.41
N THR A 168 12.38 -7.54 22.44
CA THR A 168 13.30 -8.17 21.48
C THR A 168 12.76 -8.07 20.05
N ILE A 169 11.47 -8.38 19.85
CA ILE A 169 10.79 -8.24 18.55
C ILE A 169 10.85 -6.78 18.06
N ALA A 170 10.64 -5.82 18.96
CA ALA A 170 10.70 -4.40 18.64
C ALA A 170 12.08 -3.99 18.12
N VAL A 171 13.16 -4.43 18.79
CA VAL A 171 14.55 -4.13 18.39
C VAL A 171 14.86 -4.73 17.03
N ILE A 172 14.53 -6.01 16.80
CA ILE A 172 14.77 -6.66 15.51
C ILE A 172 14.00 -5.95 14.41
N GLY A 173 12.72 -5.65 14.64
CA GLY A 173 11.89 -4.90 13.70
C GLY A 173 12.48 -3.52 13.37
N LEU A 174 12.93 -2.79 14.39
CA LEU A 174 13.58 -1.49 14.22
C LEU A 174 14.85 -1.59 13.38
N LEU A 175 15.69 -2.58 13.65
CA LEU A 175 16.89 -2.83 12.85
C LEU A 175 16.56 -3.11 11.39
N VAL A 176 15.55 -3.95 11.11
CA VAL A 176 15.12 -4.26 9.74
C VAL A 176 14.66 -3.00 9.01
N ILE A 177 13.88 -2.14 9.67
CA ILE A 177 13.41 -0.88 9.07
C ILE A 177 14.57 0.08 8.82
N VAL A 178 15.46 0.25 9.81
CA VAL A 178 16.63 1.12 9.66
C VAL A 178 17.50 0.65 8.49
N ILE A 179 17.77 -0.66 8.40
CA ILE A 179 18.50 -1.25 7.28
C ILE A 179 17.78 -0.98 5.96
N ALA A 180 16.46 -1.18 5.88
CA ALA A 180 15.69 -0.93 4.66
C ALA A 180 15.75 0.55 4.21
N VAL A 181 15.63 1.48 5.16
CA VAL A 181 15.74 2.93 4.89
C VAL A 181 17.15 3.31 4.45
N VAL A 182 18.19 2.77 5.11
CA VAL A 182 19.59 3.01 4.75
C VAL A 182 19.89 2.45 3.36
N LEU A 183 19.48 1.22 3.05
CA LEU A 183 19.64 0.63 1.72
C LEU A 183 18.94 1.47 0.66
N PHE A 184 17.71 1.93 0.92
CA PHE A 184 16.99 2.82 0.01
C PHE A 184 17.73 4.15 -0.21
N ALA A 185 18.25 4.77 0.86
CA ALA A 185 19.05 5.99 0.76
C ALA A 185 20.34 5.78 -0.04
N LEU A 186 21.00 4.62 0.12
CA LEU A 186 22.20 4.25 -0.62
C LEU A 186 21.91 4.03 -2.11
N ILE A 187 20.79 3.38 -2.46
CA ILE A 187 20.30 3.24 -3.84
C ILE A 187 20.12 4.62 -4.47
N LEU A 188 19.52 5.57 -3.75
CA LEU A 188 19.32 6.93 -4.26
C LEU A 188 20.64 7.68 -4.46
N ARG A 189 21.61 7.49 -3.56
CA ARG A 189 22.88 8.22 -3.56
C ARG A 189 23.77 7.91 -4.76
N LYS A 190 23.94 6.63 -5.14
CA LYS A 190 24.85 6.22 -6.22
C LYS A 190 24.20 5.22 -7.16
N GLU A 191 24.32 5.45 -8.47
CA GLU A 191 23.85 4.50 -9.49
C GLU A 191 24.55 3.15 -9.39
N GLU A 192 25.85 3.13 -9.14
CA GLU A 192 26.60 1.88 -8.97
C GLU A 192 26.09 1.07 -7.78
N THR A 193 25.73 1.73 -6.68
CA THR A 193 25.14 1.06 -5.51
C THR A 193 23.75 0.53 -5.81
N ALA A 194 22.94 1.28 -6.58
CA ALA A 194 21.65 0.81 -7.07
C ALA A 194 21.78 -0.46 -7.93
N ARG A 195 22.73 -0.48 -8.88
CA ARG A 195 23.00 -1.66 -9.70
C ARG A 195 23.49 -2.85 -8.86
N ARG A 196 24.49 -2.65 -7.99
CA ARG A 196 25.02 -3.72 -7.11
C ARG A 196 23.93 -4.33 -6.21
N ILE A 197 23.08 -3.51 -5.60
CA ILE A 197 21.97 -3.99 -4.76
C ILE A 197 20.92 -4.71 -5.62
N GLY A 198 20.62 -4.19 -6.81
CA GLY A 198 19.72 -4.84 -7.76
C GLY A 198 20.24 -6.20 -8.24
N ASP A 199 21.52 -6.31 -8.58
CA ASP A 199 22.16 -7.56 -9.01
C ASP A 199 22.22 -8.59 -7.88
N TRP A 200 22.48 -8.14 -6.65
CA TRP A 200 22.38 -8.99 -5.46
C TRP A 200 20.95 -9.49 -5.25
N GLY A 201 19.96 -8.60 -5.34
CA GLY A 201 18.54 -8.97 -5.28
C GLY A 201 18.15 -9.95 -6.39
N GLY A 202 18.62 -9.73 -7.62
CA GLY A 202 18.42 -10.61 -8.77
C GLY A 202 18.97 -12.02 -8.52
N ARG A 203 20.15 -12.15 -7.90
CA ARG A 203 20.71 -13.46 -7.51
C ARG A 203 19.85 -14.18 -6.47
N VAL A 204 19.30 -13.45 -5.50
CA VAL A 204 18.39 -14.02 -4.49
C VAL A 204 17.10 -14.48 -5.16
N ILE A 205 16.51 -13.66 -6.02
CA ILE A 205 15.30 -14.00 -6.79
C ILE A 205 15.55 -15.22 -7.67
N ALA A 206 16.65 -15.27 -8.41
CA ALA A 206 17.01 -16.42 -9.24
C ALA A 206 17.24 -17.69 -8.40
N ARG A 207 17.77 -17.57 -7.18
CA ARG A 207 17.91 -18.70 -6.25
C ARG A 207 16.54 -19.21 -5.79
N LEU A 208 15.62 -18.32 -5.45
CA LEU A 208 14.25 -18.68 -5.07
C LEU A 208 13.44 -19.23 -6.25
N ALA A 209 13.61 -18.66 -7.45
CA ALA A 209 12.95 -19.09 -8.68
C ALA A 209 13.35 -20.52 -9.08
N ARG A 210 14.61 -20.90 -8.85
CA ARG A 210 15.08 -22.29 -9.01
C ARG A 210 14.37 -23.28 -8.08
N ILE A 211 13.97 -22.87 -6.87
CA ILE A 211 13.22 -23.73 -5.93
C ILE A 211 11.85 -24.09 -6.52
N ILE A 212 11.21 -23.14 -7.21
CA ILE A 212 9.91 -23.32 -7.87
C ILE A 212 10.03 -23.74 -9.35
N LYS A 213 11.22 -24.17 -9.80
CA LYS A 213 11.53 -24.62 -11.17
C LYS A 213 11.08 -23.63 -12.25
N LYS A 214 11.23 -22.34 -12.00
CA LYS A 214 10.88 -21.29 -12.95
C LYS A 214 12.14 -20.50 -13.33
N ASP A 215 12.48 -20.49 -14.61
CA ASP A 215 13.54 -19.63 -15.12
C ASP A 215 12.99 -18.22 -15.31
N LEU A 216 13.58 -17.27 -14.59
CA LEU A 216 13.25 -15.86 -14.63
C LEU A 216 14.54 -15.11 -14.96
N ASP A 217 14.71 -14.78 -16.23
CA ASP A 217 15.77 -13.87 -16.69
C ASP A 217 15.25 -12.43 -16.60
N LEU A 218 15.42 -11.82 -15.42
CA LEU A 218 14.99 -10.45 -15.15
C LEU A 218 16.21 -9.59 -14.82
N ASP A 219 16.38 -8.50 -15.56
CA ASP A 219 17.38 -7.47 -15.25
C ASP A 219 16.93 -6.60 -14.07
N ILE A 220 17.06 -7.17 -12.86
CA ILE A 220 16.73 -6.47 -11.61
C ILE A 220 17.68 -5.29 -11.37
N GLY A 221 18.96 -5.42 -11.75
CA GLY A 221 19.94 -4.35 -11.68
C GLY A 221 19.51 -3.12 -12.47
N GLY A 222 19.17 -3.31 -13.74
CA GLY A 222 18.64 -2.26 -14.61
C GLY A 222 17.31 -1.70 -14.12
N ALA A 223 16.40 -2.54 -13.63
CA ALA A 223 15.13 -2.10 -13.07
C ALA A 223 15.31 -1.16 -11.85
N VAL A 224 16.24 -1.48 -10.94
CA VAL A 224 16.56 -0.65 -9.77
C VAL A 224 17.21 0.67 -10.17
N VAL A 225 18.10 0.65 -11.19
CA VAL A 225 18.70 1.87 -11.74
C VAL A 225 17.64 2.76 -12.41
N HIS A 226 16.74 2.18 -13.21
CA HIS A 226 15.64 2.91 -13.85
C HIS A 226 14.67 3.50 -12.82
N PHE A 227 14.34 2.73 -11.79
CA PHE A 227 13.54 3.20 -10.66
C PHE A 227 14.20 4.40 -9.97
N ARG A 228 15.49 4.28 -9.62
CA ARG A 228 16.27 5.39 -9.06
C ARG A 228 16.19 6.63 -9.94
N ALA A 229 16.46 6.50 -11.23
CA ALA A 229 16.42 7.62 -12.19
C ALA A 229 15.05 8.30 -12.23
N SER A 230 13.97 7.51 -12.10
CA SER A 230 12.60 8.02 -12.10
C SER A 230 12.24 8.80 -10.83
N ILE A 231 12.74 8.39 -9.66
CA ILE A 231 12.32 8.99 -8.37
C ILE A 231 13.28 10.03 -7.79
N ILE A 232 14.58 9.98 -8.11
CA ILE A 232 15.62 10.75 -7.42
C ILE A 232 15.35 12.25 -7.43
N GLY A 233 14.91 12.80 -8.57
CA GLY A 233 14.65 14.24 -8.70
C GLY A 233 13.50 14.74 -7.82
N VAL A 234 12.46 13.92 -7.61
CA VAL A 234 11.35 14.27 -6.72
C VAL A 234 11.76 14.08 -5.26
N VAL A 235 12.35 12.92 -4.94
CA VAL A 235 12.73 12.59 -3.56
C VAL A 235 13.76 13.57 -3.02
N ALA A 236 14.80 13.92 -3.79
CA ALA A 236 15.84 14.85 -3.35
C ALA A 236 15.28 16.21 -2.92
N ARG A 237 14.22 16.70 -3.58
CA ARG A 237 13.61 18.00 -3.28
C ARG A 237 12.48 17.93 -2.25
N ARG A 238 11.75 16.81 -2.20
CA ARG A 238 10.45 16.73 -1.50
C ARG A 238 10.33 15.59 -0.51
N TRP A 239 11.41 14.89 -0.15
CA TRP A 239 11.36 13.78 0.82
C TRP A 239 10.61 14.17 2.11
N HIS A 240 10.83 15.37 2.62
CA HIS A 240 10.18 15.87 3.85
C HIS A 240 8.67 16.08 3.66
N VAL A 241 8.23 16.62 2.51
CA VAL A 241 6.80 16.78 2.18
C VAL A 241 6.12 15.42 2.00
N ILE A 242 6.79 14.50 1.33
CA ILE A 242 6.29 13.12 1.15
C ILE A 242 6.16 12.46 2.52
N THR A 243 7.17 12.55 3.38
CA THR A 243 7.10 12.00 4.75
C THR A 243 5.98 12.64 5.56
N LEU A 244 5.89 13.98 5.59
CA LEU A 244 4.88 14.70 6.37
C LEU A 244 3.46 14.33 5.94
N THR A 245 3.20 14.28 4.63
CA THR A 245 1.89 13.91 4.10
C THR A 245 1.54 12.44 4.38
N ASN A 246 2.50 11.52 4.34
CA ASN A 246 2.28 10.12 4.73
C ASN A 246 2.00 9.99 6.22
N VAL A 247 2.77 10.67 7.08
CA VAL A 247 2.52 10.69 8.52
C VAL A 247 1.14 11.27 8.82
N LEU A 248 0.77 12.38 8.17
CA LEU A 248 -0.57 12.98 8.29
C LEU A 248 -1.67 12.00 7.88
N GLN A 249 -1.49 11.27 6.77
CA GLN A 249 -2.42 10.22 6.33
C GLN A 249 -2.59 9.15 7.42
N GLN A 250 -1.51 8.67 8.00
CA GLN A 250 -1.57 7.62 9.03
C GLN A 250 -2.14 8.13 10.35
N LEU A 251 -1.83 9.36 10.74
CA LEU A 251 -2.46 10.01 11.89
C LEU A 251 -3.96 10.18 11.69
N ALA A 252 -4.40 10.52 10.47
CA ALA A 252 -5.82 10.56 10.13
C ALA A 252 -6.47 9.19 10.32
N GLN A 253 -5.85 8.11 9.81
CA GLN A 253 -6.34 6.74 10.01
C GLN A 253 -6.37 6.35 11.50
N PHE A 254 -5.30 6.65 12.24
CA PHE A 254 -5.23 6.40 13.68
C PHE A 254 -6.31 7.17 14.44
N HIS A 255 -6.59 8.40 14.06
CA HIS A 255 -7.65 9.19 14.69
C HIS A 255 -9.02 8.55 14.47
N GLN A 256 -9.32 8.04 13.27
CA GLN A 256 -10.56 7.27 13.04
C GLN A 256 -10.64 6.06 13.95
N LEU A 257 -9.54 5.31 14.07
CA LEU A 257 -9.46 4.15 14.94
C LEU A 257 -9.70 4.54 16.41
N ARG A 258 -9.13 5.67 16.85
CA ARG A 258 -9.35 6.21 18.20
C ARG A 258 -10.80 6.65 18.43
N ILE A 259 -11.48 7.20 17.43
CA ILE A 259 -12.92 7.52 17.51
C ILE A 259 -13.72 6.22 17.71
N LYS A 260 -13.37 5.15 16.99
CA LYS A 260 -13.99 3.83 17.15
C LYS A 260 -13.71 3.23 18.53
N PHE A 261 -12.49 3.35 19.08
CA PHE A 261 -12.17 2.81 20.41
C PHE A 261 -12.63 3.68 21.59
N ARG A 262 -12.91 4.98 21.36
CA ARG A 262 -13.51 5.87 22.36
C ARG A 262 -15.02 5.76 22.43
N LEU A 263 -15.63 4.85 21.67
CA LEU A 263 -16.97 4.37 21.97
C LEU A 263 -17.01 4.00 23.46
N PRO A 264 -17.86 4.64 24.27
CA PRO A 264 -17.89 4.38 25.70
C PRO A 264 -18.17 2.89 25.93
N LEU A 265 -17.20 2.19 26.51
CA LEU A 265 -17.28 0.79 26.95
C LEU A 265 -18.29 0.57 28.09
N HIS A 266 -19.17 1.54 28.37
CA HIS A 266 -20.25 1.40 29.34
C HIS A 266 -21.35 0.42 28.87
N VAL A 267 -21.28 -0.07 27.63
CA VAL A 267 -22.22 -1.04 27.06
C VAL A 267 -21.66 -2.48 27.00
N ILE A 268 -20.36 -2.70 27.31
CA ILE A 268 -19.71 -4.04 27.25
C ILE A 268 -19.52 -4.66 28.66
N ARG A 269 -19.98 -3.97 29.71
CA ARG A 269 -20.08 -4.54 31.07
C ARG A 269 -21.49 -4.36 31.60
N ALA A 270 -22.39 -5.23 31.15
CA ALA A 270 -23.62 -5.60 31.84
C ALA A 270 -23.92 -7.06 31.51
#